data_AF-A0A6N9P451-F1
#
_entry.id   AF-A0A6N9P451-F1
#
_cell.length_a   1.000
_cell.length_b   1.000
_cell.length_c   1.000
_cell.angle_alpha   90.00
_cell.angle_beta   90.00
_cell.angle_gamma   90.00
#
_symmetry.space_group_name_H-M   'P 1'
#
loop_
_entity.id
_entity.type
_entity.pdbx_description
1 polymer ?
#
loop_
_entity_poly.entity_id
_entity_poly.type
_entity_poly.pdbx_seq_one_letter_code
_entity_poly.pdbx_strand_id
1 'polypeptide(L)' 'MSIERFYNFYTPICDCCEKELPAEESFQDAVDAKRRAGWKSRKDDRGQWEDICPDCLREERAGQ' A
#
# COMPACT_ATOMS: atom_id res chain seq x y z
N MET A 1 1.35 -5.09 -5.89
CA MET A 1 1.84 -4.91 -4.52
C MET A 1 2.99 -3.96 -4.70
N SER A 2 2.75 -2.68 -4.47
CA SER A 2 3.63 -1.59 -4.90
C SER A 2 4.47 -1.17 -3.69
N ILE A 3 5.57 -1.88 -3.50
CA ILE A 3 6.64 -1.46 -2.58
C ILE A 3 7.79 -1.03 -3.48
N GLU A 4 8.01 0.27 -3.57
CA GLU A 4 9.12 0.83 -4.31
C GLU A 4 10.41 0.62 -3.52
N ARG A 5 11.48 0.20 -4.20
CA ARG A 5 12.79 0.00 -3.58
C ARG A 5 13.71 1.16 -3.92
N PHE A 6 13.93 2.04 -2.94
CA PHE A 6 14.89 3.13 -3.05
C PHE A 6 16.17 2.77 -2.29
N TYR A 7 17.27 2.56 -3.03
CA TYR A 7 18.55 2.08 -2.50
C TYR A 7 18.40 0.75 -1.71
N ASN A 8 18.40 0.85 -0.38
CA ASN A 8 18.28 -0.26 0.57
C ASN A 8 16.99 -0.18 1.39
N PHE A 9 16.10 0.76 1.06
CA PHE A 9 14.83 0.93 1.75
C PHE A 9 13.66 0.55 0.84
N TYR A 10 12.62 0.06 1.47
CA TYR A 10 11.36 -0.37 0.89
C TYR A 10 10.28 0.61 1.32
N THR A 11 9.79 1.40 0.38
CA THR A 11 8.77 2.42 0.62
C THR A 11 7.41 1.92 0.12
N PRO A 12 6.45 1.70 1.03
CA PRO A 12 5.06 1.47 0.66
C PRO A 12 4.45 2.69 -0.03
N ILE A 13 3.85 2.50 -1.21
CA ILE A 13 3.13 3.57 -1.90
C ILE A 13 1.73 3.09 -2.26
N CYS A 14 0.74 3.94 -2.03
CA CYS A 14 -0.67 3.64 -2.32
C CYS A 14 -0.91 3.83 -3.81
N ASP A 15 -1.43 2.82 -4.50
CA ASP A 15 -1.68 2.90 -5.95
C ASP A 15 -2.82 3.88 -6.31
N CYS A 16 -3.69 4.23 -5.35
CA CYS A 16 -4.84 5.12 -5.56
C CYS A 16 -4.55 6.62 -5.34
N CYS A 17 -3.86 6.99 -4.26
CA CYS A 17 -3.60 8.39 -3.89
C CYS A 17 -2.11 8.72 -3.74
N GLU A 18 -1.23 7.80 -4.13
CA GLU A 18 0.23 7.97 -4.10
C GLU A 18 0.79 8.27 -2.70
N LYS A 19 0.01 8.04 -1.64
CA LYS A 19 0.43 8.20 -0.25
C LYS A 19 1.58 7.26 0.06
N GLU A 20 2.67 7.79 0.58
CA GLU A 20 3.87 7.03 0.96
C GLU A 20 3.86 6.76 2.47
N LEU A 21 4.29 5.56 2.89
CA LEU A 21 4.58 5.27 4.30
C LEU A 21 6.09 5.41 4.57
N PRO A 22 6.50 5.39 5.86
CA PRO A 22 7.92 5.34 6.21
C PRO A 22 8.65 4.23 5.44
N ALA A 23 9.82 4.59 4.92
CA ALA A 23 10.69 3.66 4.23
C ALA A 23 11.35 2.73 5.26
N GLU A 24 11.29 1.43 5.01
CA GLU A 24 11.79 0.41 5.93
C GLU A 24 13.01 -0.30 5.32
N GLU A 25 13.97 -0.73 6.14
CA GLU A 25 15.19 -1.40 5.65
C GLU A 25 14.91 -2.82 5.11
N SER A 26 13.75 -3.40 5.44
CA SER A 26 13.36 -4.74 5.05
C SER A 26 12.00 -4.74 4.38
N PHE A 27 11.85 -5.61 3.38
CA PHE A 27 10.57 -5.83 2.71
C PHE A 27 9.50 -6.28 3.71
N GLN A 28 9.86 -7.15 4.66
CA GLN A 28 8.91 -7.65 5.65
C GLN A 28 8.41 -6.54 6.58
N ASP A 29 9.30 -5.62 6.97
CA ASP A 29 8.94 -4.45 7.78
C ASP A 29 8.08 -3.47 7.00
N ALA A 30 8.36 -3.23 5.71
CA ALA A 30 7.49 -2.43 4.84
C ALA A 30 6.08 -3.03 4.71
N VAL A 31 5.97 -4.36 4.63
CA VAL A 31 4.67 -5.06 4.61
C VAL A 31 3.96 -4.94 5.96
N ASP A 32 4.67 -5.09 7.08
CA ASP A 32 4.06 -4.92 8.39
C ASP A 32 3.66 -3.46 8.62
N ALA A 33 4.44 -2.48 8.17
CA ALA A 33 4.11 -1.07 8.19
C ALA A 33 2.82 -0.78 7.42
N LYS A 34 2.66 -1.32 6.20
CA LYS A 34 1.39 -1.27 5.44
C LYS A 34 0.24 -1.84 6.27
N ARG A 35 0.42 -3.02 6.85
CA ARG A 35 -0.61 -3.73 7.60
C ARG A 35 -1.00 -2.98 8.89
N ARG A 36 -0.02 -2.44 9.62
CA ARG A 36 -0.20 -1.58 10.81
C ARG A 36 -0.90 -0.27 10.45
N ALA A 37 -0.58 0.31 9.29
CA ALA A 37 -1.25 1.48 8.76
C ALA A 37 -2.68 1.19 8.26
N GLY A 38 -3.14 -0.07 8.29
CA GLY A 38 -4.50 -0.44 7.88
C GLY A 38 -4.70 -0.50 6.37
N TRP A 39 -3.62 -0.60 5.59
CA TRP A 39 -3.71 -0.74 4.14
C TRP A 39 -4.25 -2.10 3.75
N LYS A 40 -4.93 -2.17 2.61
CA LYS A 40 -5.47 -3.40 2.07
C LYS A 40 -4.96 -3.64 0.67
N SER A 41 -4.33 -4.79 0.49
CA SER A 41 -3.98 -5.29 -0.83
C SER A 41 -5.21 -5.95 -1.45
N ARG A 42 -5.63 -5.48 -2.62
CA ARG A 42 -6.67 -6.14 -3.43
C ARG A 42 -6.07 -6.63 -4.74
N LYS A 43 -6.73 -7.59 -5.37
CA LYS A 43 -6.43 -7.97 -6.75
C LYS A 43 -7.37 -7.20 -7.67
N ASP A 44 -6.81 -6.49 -8.64
CA ASP A 44 -7.59 -5.84 -9.69
C ASP A 44 -8.18 -6.87 -10.67
N ASP A 45 -9.02 -6.41 -11.59
CA ASP A 45 -9.66 -7.24 -12.63
C ASP A 45 -8.61 -7.86 -13.59
N ARG A 46 -7.40 -7.29 -13.64
CA ARG A 46 -6.27 -7.78 -14.43
C ARG A 46 -5.41 -8.80 -13.67
N GLY A 47 -5.78 -9.15 -12.44
CA GLY A 47 -5.05 -10.08 -11.59
C GLY A 47 -3.77 -9.51 -10.98
N GLN A 48 -3.55 -8.20 -11.06
CA GLN A 48 -2.46 -7.50 -10.40
C GLN A 48 -2.85 -7.15 -8.96
N TRP A 49 -1.89 -7.20 -8.06
CA TRP A 49 -2.11 -6.75 -6.70
C TRP A 49 -1.96 -5.23 -6.65
N GLU A 50 -2.91 -4.54 -6.04
CA GLU A 50 -2.86 -3.10 -5.76
C GLU A 50 -2.96 -2.89 -4.25
N ASP A 51 -2.14 -2.00 -3.72
CA ASP A 51 -2.16 -1.62 -2.32
C ASP A 51 -2.92 -0.30 -2.15
N ILE A 52 -4.05 -0.36 -1.44
CA ILE A 52 -4.92 0.80 -1.22
C ILE A 52 -4.89 1.17 0.26
N CYS A 53 -4.68 2.46 0.55
CA CYS A 53 -4.67 2.99 1.90
C CYS A 53 -6.09 3.01 2.52
N PRO A 54 -6.22 3.01 3.85
CA PRO A 54 -7.53 3.01 4.52
C PRO A 54 -8.40 4.21 4.17
N ASP A 55 -7.80 5.35 3.85
CA ASP A 55 -8.51 6.54 3.40
C ASP A 55 -9.24 6.28 2.07
N CYS A 56 -8.50 5.85 1.04
CA CYS A 56 -9.08 5.48 -0.25
C CYS A 56 -10.10 4.34 -0.15
N LEU A 57 -9.82 3.33 0.69
CA LEU A 57 -10.79 2.25 0.96
C LEU A 57 -12.06 2.76 1.63
N ARG A 58 -11.96 3.80 2.47
CA ARG A 58 -13.12 4.38 3.15
C ARG A 58 -13.94 5.20 2.16
N GLU A 59 -13.30 5.99 1.30
CA GLU A 59 -13.96 6.74 0.21
C GLU A 59 -14.71 5.79 -0.74
N GLU A 60 -14.06 4.70 -1.20
CA GLU A 60 -14.69 3.67 -2.06
C GLU A 60 -15.91 2.99 -1.42
N ARG A 61 -15.95 2.90 -0.09
CA ARG A 61 -17.05 2.26 0.65
C ARG A 61 -18.14 3.24 1.08
N ALA A 62 -17.86 4.53 1.14
CA ALA A 62 -18.82 5.56 1.51
C ALA A 62 -19.69 6.02 0.32
N GLY A 63 -19.25 5.77 -0.91
CA GLY A 63 -19.96 6.13 -2.14
C GLY A 63 -20.91 5.06 -2.72
N GLN A 64 -21.28 4.02 -1.96
CA GLN A 64 -22.23 2.96 -2.38
C GLN A 64 -23.65 3.22 -1.90
#